data_AF-A0A453C2E4-F1
#
_entry.id   AF-A0A453C2E4-F1
#
_cell.length_a   1.000
_cell.length_b   1.000
_cell.length_c   1.000
_cell.angle_alpha   90.00
_cell.angle_beta   90.00
_cell.angle_gamma   90.00
#
_symmetry.space_group_name_H-M   'P 1'
#
loop_
_entity.id
_entity.type
_entity.pdbx_description
1 polymer ?
#
loop_
_entity_poly.entity_id
_entity_poly.type
_entity_poly.pdbx_seq_one_letter_code
_entity_poly.pdbx_strand_id
1 'polypeptide(L)'
;GAEYELNEIDGGTLHGSVGSRLSLFARELKWRSSSSALRLPNNCYGSSFVIDPNGRWYRMWSNMMFLWSIYSVFYTPFAFCFFRGIPEHLLDLECVQLIFLADVAVHFFLAYRDPHTHRVVYDQQRIALRYIKGSFALDMLGCFPWDAVYKFTGRMEVVRYLVWLRLYRARKIQGFFKKMEKDIRISYLFTRIAKLATVELYCTHTAACVFYYLATTLPPAREGGTWIGSLTMGDQSYINFRKVDLLTRYITSLYLAIVTMATVGNKHSRRHACPM
;
A
#
# COMPACT_ATOMS: atom_id res chain seq x y z
N GLY A 1 37.24 50.69 -51.84
CA GLY A 1 38.71 50.55 -51.87
C GLY A 1 39.26 51.38 -50.74
N ALA A 2 40.03 50.76 -49.86
CA ALA A 2 40.71 51.39 -48.74
C ALA A 2 41.69 52.46 -49.22
N GLU A 3 41.97 53.48 -48.40
CA GLU A 3 43.26 53.66 -47.72
C GLU A 3 43.19 54.93 -46.86
N TYR A 4 43.51 54.81 -45.57
CA TYR A 4 43.94 55.94 -44.76
C TYR A 4 45.27 55.55 -44.13
N GLU A 5 46.21 56.48 -44.29
CA GLU A 5 47.62 56.41 -43.94
C GLU A 5 47.91 56.24 -42.45
N LEU A 6 49.13 55.76 -42.24
CA LEU A 6 49.91 55.67 -41.01
C LEU A 6 49.91 56.95 -40.16
N ASN A 7 50.01 56.76 -38.84
CA ASN A 7 50.92 57.58 -38.04
C ASN A 7 51.51 56.76 -36.89
N GLU A 8 52.83 56.58 -36.95
CA GLU A 8 53.70 56.23 -35.82
C GLU A 8 53.73 57.37 -34.80
N ILE A 9 54.10 57.03 -33.54
CA ILE A 9 54.86 57.79 -32.51
C ILE A 9 54.75 56.89 -31.26
N ASP A 10 55.74 56.04 -30.98
CA ASP A 10 57.02 56.29 -30.30
C ASP A 10 56.96 56.30 -28.75
N GLY A 11 57.74 55.36 -28.19
CA GLY A 11 58.55 55.46 -26.99
C GLY A 11 58.02 56.09 -25.69
N GLY A 12 57.63 55.24 -24.73
CA GLY A 12 57.31 55.67 -23.37
C GLY A 12 57.34 54.56 -22.29
N THR A 13 58.51 53.94 -22.14
CA THR A 13 59.12 53.34 -20.92
C THR A 13 58.29 53.07 -19.64
N LEU A 14 58.16 51.77 -19.32
CA LEU A 14 58.25 51.07 -18.01
C LEU A 14 57.44 51.58 -16.78
N HIS A 15 56.47 50.78 -16.30
CA HIS A 15 56.51 50.11 -14.97
C HIS A 15 55.32 49.16 -14.71
N GLY A 16 55.59 47.86 -14.47
CA GLY A 16 54.93 47.07 -13.42
C GLY A 16 53.46 46.60 -13.56
N SER A 17 53.10 45.83 -14.58
CA SER A 17 51.77 45.18 -14.69
C SER A 17 51.59 43.86 -13.90
N VAL A 18 52.48 43.54 -12.95
CA VAL A 18 52.40 42.27 -12.19
C VAL A 18 51.63 42.43 -10.87
N GLY A 19 51.73 43.59 -10.21
CA GLY A 19 51.03 43.86 -8.94
C GLY A 19 49.50 43.94 -9.08
N SER A 20 49.02 44.46 -10.22
CA SER A 20 47.57 44.64 -10.46
C SER A 20 46.84 43.31 -10.64
N ARG A 21 47.49 42.31 -11.27
CA ARG A 21 46.92 40.96 -11.44
C ARG A 21 46.86 40.17 -10.13
N LEU A 22 47.89 40.27 -9.28
CA LEU A 22 47.87 39.63 -7.96
C LEU A 22 46.83 40.27 -7.03
N SER A 23 46.59 41.59 -7.13
CA SER A 23 45.54 42.26 -6.37
C SER A 23 44.13 41.80 -6.78
N LEU A 24 43.90 41.53 -8.08
CA LEU A 24 42.65 40.97 -8.59
C LEU A 24 42.44 39.52 -8.11
N PHE A 25 43.49 38.69 -8.14
CA PHE A 25 43.42 37.33 -7.59
C PHE A 25 43.21 37.32 -6.07
N ALA A 26 43.85 38.23 -5.33
CA ALA A 26 43.62 38.38 -3.90
C ALA A 26 42.20 38.86 -3.58
N ARG A 27 41.58 39.67 -4.46
CA ARG A 27 40.19 40.13 -4.31
C ARG A 27 39.17 39.05 -4.65
N GLU A 28 39.46 38.19 -5.64
CA GLU A 28 38.70 36.96 -5.95
C GLU A 28 38.80 35.93 -4.81
N LEU A 29 40.00 35.69 -4.26
CA LEU A 29 40.22 34.83 -3.09
C LEU A 29 39.54 35.39 -1.83
N LYS A 30 39.56 36.71 -1.64
CA LYS A 30 38.86 37.38 -0.52
C LYS A 30 37.34 37.33 -0.67
N TRP A 31 36.80 37.38 -1.91
CA TRP A 31 35.38 37.07 -2.14
C TRP A 31 35.11 35.65 -1.67
N ARG A 32 35.86 34.66 -2.17
CA ARG A 32 35.65 33.25 -1.83
C ARG A 32 35.77 32.93 -0.32
N SER A 33 36.52 33.73 0.44
CA SER A 33 36.68 33.62 1.89
C SER A 33 35.58 34.32 2.71
N SER A 34 34.76 35.18 2.08
CA SER A 34 33.62 35.86 2.72
C SER A 34 32.26 35.21 2.43
N SER A 35 32.27 33.97 1.94
CA SER A 35 31.08 33.12 1.77
C SER A 35 30.80 32.29 3.02
N SER A 36 30.56 32.93 4.17
CA SER A 36 30.05 32.24 5.35
C SER A 36 29.11 33.13 6.15
N ALA A 37 27.91 33.29 5.61
CA ALA A 37 26.70 33.37 6.43
C ALA A 37 25.50 32.75 5.71
N LEU A 38 25.71 31.56 5.13
CA LEU A 38 24.59 30.64 4.96
C LEU A 38 24.18 30.29 6.39
N ARG A 39 23.13 30.94 6.90
CA ARG A 39 22.48 30.59 8.17
C ARG A 39 21.93 29.18 8.00
N LEU A 40 22.81 28.20 8.20
CA LEU A 40 22.42 26.85 8.53
C LEU A 40 21.60 26.98 9.82
N PRO A 41 20.32 26.59 9.83
CA PRO A 41 19.56 26.60 11.06
C PRO A 41 20.31 25.74 12.08
N ASN A 42 20.47 26.28 13.29
CA ASN A 42 21.12 25.68 14.46
C ASN A 42 20.38 24.44 15.02
N ASN A 43 19.95 23.52 14.16
CA ASN A 43 19.26 22.29 14.57
C ASN A 43 20.05 21.03 14.17
N CYS A 44 21.37 21.07 14.33
CA CYS A 44 22.19 19.88 14.46
C CYS A 44 22.42 19.64 15.96
N TYR A 45 21.50 18.93 16.61
CA TYR A 45 21.74 17.97 17.71
C TYR A 45 20.39 17.50 18.28
N GLY A 46 19.65 16.77 17.46
CA GLY A 46 19.09 15.50 17.89
C GLY A 46 19.61 14.50 16.88
N SER A 47 20.12 13.35 17.30
CA SER A 47 20.24 12.18 16.43
C SER A 47 18.83 11.82 15.96
N SER A 48 18.32 12.58 15.00
CA SER A 48 16.97 12.47 14.50
C SER A 48 16.96 11.19 13.70
N PHE A 49 16.54 10.09 14.32
CA PHE A 49 16.32 8.82 13.66
C PHE A 49 15.23 9.05 12.61
N VAL A 50 15.64 9.44 11.41
CA VAL A 50 14.77 9.73 10.29
C VAL A 50 15.21 8.84 9.15
N ILE A 51 14.26 8.05 8.66
CA ILE A 51 14.48 7.05 7.64
C ILE A 51 14.37 7.74 6.28
N ASP A 52 15.44 7.63 5.48
CA ASP A 52 15.44 8.11 4.11
C ASP A 52 14.55 7.18 3.24
N PRO A 53 13.52 7.71 2.54
CA PRO A 53 12.68 6.92 1.65
C PRO A 53 13.43 6.25 0.50
N ASN A 54 14.64 6.71 0.15
CA ASN A 54 15.46 6.11 -0.91
C ASN A 54 16.40 5.01 -0.40
N GLY A 55 16.53 4.85 0.92
CA GLY A 55 17.42 3.88 1.54
C GLY A 55 17.09 2.43 1.15
N ARG A 56 18.13 1.59 1.04
CA ARG A 56 17.98 0.17 0.68
C ARG A 56 17.14 -0.60 1.70
N TRP A 57 17.35 -0.33 2.99
CA TRP A 57 16.59 -0.94 4.08
C TRP A 57 15.10 -0.62 3.98
N TYR A 58 14.73 0.66 3.82
CA TYR A 58 13.32 1.06 3.73
C TYR A 58 12.66 0.49 2.47
N ARG A 59 13.39 0.39 1.36
CA ARG A 59 12.87 -0.26 0.14
C ARG A 59 12.56 -1.74 0.37
N MET A 60 13.45 -2.46 1.06
CA MET A 60 13.22 -3.87 1.41
C MET A 60 12.03 -4.00 2.37
N TRP A 61 11.98 -3.16 3.40
CA TRP A 61 10.84 -3.08 4.33
C TRP A 61 9.52 -2.81 3.60
N SER A 62 9.49 -1.81 2.71
CA SER A 62 8.32 -1.45 1.93
C SER A 62 7.85 -2.60 1.02
N ASN A 63 8.78 -3.36 0.43
CA ASN A 63 8.44 -4.53 -0.39
C ASN A 63 7.86 -5.67 0.47
N MET A 64 8.46 -5.94 1.64
CA MET A 64 7.93 -6.90 2.61
C MET A 64 6.52 -6.52 3.05
N MET A 65 6.31 -5.25 3.41
CA MET A 65 5.00 -4.73 3.81
C MET A 65 3.97 -4.80 2.69
N PHE A 66 4.38 -4.60 1.44
CA PHE A 66 3.52 -4.75 0.28
C PHE A 66 3.02 -6.20 0.14
N LEU A 67 3.92 -7.19 0.21
CA LEU A 67 3.55 -8.60 0.18
C LEU A 67 2.60 -8.97 1.33
N TRP A 68 2.89 -8.47 2.52
CA TRP A 68 2.06 -8.69 3.70
C TRP A 68 0.68 -8.06 3.58
N SER A 69 0.61 -6.90 2.93
CA SER A 69 -0.67 -6.21 2.65
C SER A 69 -1.52 -6.99 1.66
N ILE A 70 -0.92 -7.62 0.63
CA ILE A 70 -1.64 -8.51 -0.29
C ILE A 70 -2.22 -9.68 0.50
N TYR A 71 -1.39 -10.39 1.26
CA TYR A 71 -1.84 -11.52 2.09
C TYR A 71 -3.01 -11.11 2.99
N SER A 72 -2.88 -10.00 3.72
CA SER A 72 -3.91 -9.51 4.64
C SER A 72 -5.22 -9.15 3.95
N VAL A 73 -5.17 -8.52 2.77
CA VAL A 73 -6.36 -8.10 2.03
C VAL A 73 -7.15 -9.31 1.50
N PHE A 74 -6.48 -10.36 1.05
CA PHE A 74 -7.13 -11.62 0.63
C PHE A 74 -7.60 -12.45 1.83
N TYR A 75 -6.81 -12.52 2.89
CA TYR A 75 -7.18 -13.31 4.06
C TYR A 75 -8.41 -12.75 4.79
N THR A 76 -8.59 -11.43 4.82
CA THR A 76 -9.71 -10.77 5.53
C THR A 76 -11.10 -11.27 5.12
N PRO A 77 -11.53 -11.21 3.84
CA PRO A 77 -12.84 -11.71 3.41
C PRO A 77 -12.97 -13.23 3.61
N PHE A 78 -11.91 -13.99 3.34
CA PHE A 78 -11.89 -15.43 3.58
C PHE A 78 -12.16 -15.76 5.05
N ALA A 79 -11.41 -15.15 5.96
CA ALA A 79 -11.55 -15.39 7.39
C ALA A 79 -12.93 -14.96 7.91
N PHE A 80 -13.40 -13.78 7.50
CA PHE A 80 -14.72 -13.28 7.89
C PHE A 80 -15.86 -14.22 7.47
N CYS A 81 -15.78 -14.75 6.25
CA CYS A 81 -16.86 -15.53 5.63
C CYS A 81 -16.83 -17.01 6.00
N PHE A 82 -15.65 -17.63 6.05
CA PHE A 82 -15.49 -19.07 6.29
C PHE A 82 -15.43 -19.42 7.77
N PHE A 83 -14.83 -18.58 8.61
CA PHE A 83 -14.73 -18.82 10.06
C PHE A 83 -15.85 -18.09 10.81
N ARG A 84 -17.01 -18.75 10.91
CA ARG A 84 -18.12 -18.33 11.79
C ARG A 84 -17.81 -18.73 13.24
N GLY A 85 -16.92 -17.97 13.87
CA GLY A 85 -16.31 -18.30 15.17
C GLY A 85 -14.81 -18.41 15.01
N ILE A 86 -14.05 -17.98 16.03
CA ILE A 86 -12.60 -17.85 15.93
C ILE A 86 -11.97 -19.18 16.36
N PRO A 87 -11.50 -20.03 15.42
CA PRO A 87 -10.67 -21.17 15.76
C PRO A 87 -9.39 -20.72 16.47
N GLU A 88 -8.83 -21.54 17.35
CA GLU A 88 -7.68 -21.18 18.20
C GLU A 88 -6.46 -20.72 17.39
N HIS A 89 -6.28 -21.22 16.16
CA HIS A 89 -5.20 -20.82 15.25
C HIS A 89 -5.26 -19.35 14.81
N LEU A 90 -6.38 -18.64 14.98
CA LEU A 90 -6.45 -17.21 14.66
C LEU A 90 -5.68 -16.35 15.68
N LEU A 91 -5.32 -16.89 16.85
CA LEU A 91 -4.45 -16.21 17.81
C LEU A 91 -3.03 -16.03 17.25
N ASP A 92 -2.54 -16.98 16.45
CA ASP A 92 -1.23 -16.85 15.78
C ASP A 92 -1.20 -15.70 14.77
N LEU A 93 -2.37 -15.30 14.23
CA LEU A 93 -2.51 -14.13 13.36
C LEU A 93 -2.48 -12.79 14.11
N GLU A 94 -2.52 -12.76 15.44
CA GLU A 94 -2.29 -11.53 16.18
C GLU A 94 -0.82 -11.10 16.13
N CYS A 95 0.12 -12.06 16.07
CA CYS A 95 1.55 -11.78 15.87
C CYS A 95 1.80 -11.04 14.55
N VAL A 96 1.05 -11.42 13.51
CA VAL A 96 1.06 -10.78 12.18
C VAL A 96 0.64 -9.32 12.26
N GLN A 97 -0.21 -8.97 13.22
CA GLN A 97 -0.71 -7.62 13.44
C GLN A 97 0.36 -6.67 14.02
N LEU A 98 1.33 -7.20 14.77
CA LEU A 98 2.47 -6.44 15.29
C LEU A 98 3.37 -5.90 14.18
N ILE A 99 3.52 -6.65 13.09
CA ILE A 99 4.31 -6.23 11.92
C ILE A 99 3.71 -4.97 11.29
N PHE A 100 2.38 -4.90 11.18
CA PHE A 100 1.70 -3.70 10.68
C PHE A 100 1.74 -2.54 11.68
N LEU A 101 1.71 -2.83 12.98
CA LEU A 101 1.88 -1.80 14.01
C LEU A 101 3.30 -1.20 13.96
N ALA A 102 4.33 -2.04 13.78
CA ALA A 102 5.70 -1.59 13.56
C ALA A 102 5.82 -0.74 12.29
N ASP A 103 5.09 -1.08 11.23
CA ASP A 103 5.05 -0.26 10.02
C ASP A 103 4.45 1.13 10.28
N VAL A 104 3.39 1.23 11.09
CA VAL A 104 2.86 2.53 11.51
C VAL A 104 3.92 3.33 12.28
N ALA A 105 4.67 2.69 13.19
CA ALA A 105 5.77 3.34 13.89
C ALA A 105 6.85 3.85 12.92
N VAL A 106 7.21 3.06 11.89
CA VAL A 106 8.15 3.47 10.84
C VAL A 106 7.67 4.72 10.09
N HIS A 107 6.36 4.84 9.82
CA HIS A 107 5.80 6.02 9.13
C HIS A 107 5.98 7.33 9.91
N PHE A 108 6.07 7.29 11.25
CA PHE A 108 6.37 8.49 12.05
C PHE A 108 7.81 9.00 11.85
N PHE A 109 8.72 8.13 11.43
CA PHE A 109 10.13 8.46 11.20
C PHE A 109 10.48 8.57 9.71
N LEU A 110 9.52 8.36 8.81
CA LEU A 110 9.77 8.36 7.37
C LEU A 110 9.79 9.78 6.80
N ALA A 111 10.92 10.18 6.21
CA ALA A 111 11.00 11.47 5.54
C ALA A 111 10.08 11.53 4.32
N TYR A 112 9.43 12.67 4.11
CA TYR A 112 8.54 12.89 2.97
C TYR A 112 9.12 13.92 1.99
N ARG A 113 8.68 13.85 0.74
CA ARG A 113 9.00 14.86 -0.28
C ARG A 113 7.91 15.93 -0.30
N ASP A 114 8.31 17.18 -0.17
CA ASP A 114 7.40 18.32 -0.24
C ASP A 114 6.88 18.47 -1.68
N PRO A 115 5.55 18.52 -1.91
CA PRO A 115 4.97 18.68 -3.24
C PRO A 115 5.33 19.99 -3.93
N HIS A 116 5.63 21.08 -3.20
CA HIS A 116 5.94 22.37 -3.83
C HIS A 116 7.44 22.54 -4.09
N THR A 117 8.27 22.23 -3.10
CA THR A 117 9.73 22.47 -3.20
C THR A 117 10.49 21.28 -3.76
N HIS A 118 9.84 20.10 -3.88
CA HIS A 118 10.46 18.81 -4.26
C HIS A 118 11.67 18.40 -3.38
N ARG A 119 11.89 19.07 -2.24
CA ARG A 119 12.94 18.75 -1.28
C ARG A 119 12.43 17.71 -0.28
N VAL A 120 13.35 16.89 0.22
CA VAL A 120 13.04 15.91 1.28
C VAL A 120 13.11 16.64 2.62
N VAL A 121 12.04 16.53 3.40
CA VAL A 121 11.92 17.17 4.71
C VAL A 121 12.25 16.13 5.79
N TYR A 122 13.28 16.41 6.60
CA TYR A 122 13.76 15.54 7.68
C TYR A 122 13.31 15.98 9.08
N ASP A 123 12.45 16.99 9.18
CA ASP A 123 11.92 17.49 10.44
C ASP A 123 10.85 16.54 11.01
N GLN A 124 11.19 15.83 12.10
CA GLN A 124 10.33 14.83 12.73
C GLN A 124 8.98 15.38 13.19
N GLN A 125 8.93 16.61 13.73
CA GLN A 125 7.67 17.19 14.20
C GLN A 125 6.71 17.42 13.04
N ARG A 126 7.24 17.90 11.90
CA ARG A 126 6.45 18.09 10.68
C ARG A 126 5.98 16.77 10.09
N ILE A 127 6.83 15.74 10.11
CA ILE A 127 6.49 14.38 9.64
C ILE A 127 5.34 13.82 10.49
N ALA A 128 5.48 13.81 11.81
CA ALA A 128 4.49 13.28 12.74
C ALA A 128 3.15 14.00 12.63
N LEU A 129 3.14 15.34 12.63
CA LEU A 129 1.91 16.13 12.51
C LEU A 129 1.19 15.88 11.18
N ARG A 130 1.94 15.76 10.08
CA ARG A 130 1.36 15.44 8.76
C ARG A 130 0.75 14.05 8.74
N TYR A 131 1.40 13.06 9.35
CA TYR A 131 0.93 11.69 9.40
C TYR A 131 -0.33 11.56 10.27
N ILE A 132 -0.33 12.16 11.47
CA ILE A 132 -1.46 12.17 12.42
C ILE A 132 -2.71 12.79 11.78
N LYS A 133 -2.57 13.93 11.10
CA LYS A 133 -3.69 14.61 10.43
C LYS A 133 -4.22 13.88 9.20
N GLY A 134 -3.46 12.92 8.66
CA GLY A 134 -3.76 12.24 7.41
C GLY A 134 -4.30 10.82 7.60
N SER A 135 -3.39 9.84 7.55
CA SER A 135 -3.75 8.42 7.49
C SER A 135 -3.69 7.68 8.82
N PHE A 136 -3.12 8.30 9.87
CA PHE A 136 -2.86 7.64 11.16
C PHE A 136 -4.10 6.99 11.78
N ALA A 137 -5.23 7.72 11.86
CA ALA A 137 -6.45 7.19 12.49
C ALA A 137 -6.92 5.90 11.80
N LEU A 138 -6.92 5.88 10.47
CA LEU A 138 -7.34 4.72 9.69
C LEU A 138 -6.29 3.59 9.71
N ASP A 139 -4.99 3.91 9.75
CA ASP A 139 -3.94 2.91 9.91
C ASP A 139 -4.01 2.24 11.29
N MET A 140 -4.31 3.01 12.35
CA MET A 140 -4.51 2.49 13.71
C MET A 140 -5.77 1.62 13.81
N LEU A 141 -6.91 2.10 13.32
CA LEU A 141 -8.13 1.29 13.28
C LEU A 141 -7.95 0.02 12.44
N GLY A 142 -7.20 0.11 11.33
CA GLY A 142 -6.84 -1.03 10.52
C GLY A 142 -5.89 -2.00 11.21
N CYS A 143 -5.09 -1.55 12.19
CA CYS A 143 -4.18 -2.40 12.95
C CYS A 143 -4.77 -2.99 14.24
N PHE A 144 -5.97 -2.56 14.62
CA PHE A 144 -6.57 -2.97 15.87
C PHE A 144 -7.02 -4.45 15.82
N PRO A 145 -6.83 -5.24 16.89
CA PRO A 145 -7.20 -6.66 16.94
C PRO A 145 -8.71 -6.83 17.18
N TRP A 146 -9.53 -6.45 16.18
CA TRP A 146 -10.99 -6.53 16.26
C TRP A 146 -11.52 -7.93 16.57
N ASP A 147 -10.83 -8.99 16.13
CA ASP A 147 -11.20 -10.38 16.41
C ASP A 147 -11.12 -10.71 17.91
N ALA A 148 -10.07 -10.23 18.61
CA ALA A 148 -9.94 -10.37 20.06
C ALA A 148 -11.06 -9.62 20.77
N VAL A 149 -11.29 -8.36 20.37
CA VAL A 149 -12.35 -7.53 20.96
C VAL A 149 -13.74 -8.13 20.74
N TYR A 150 -13.99 -8.77 19.60
CA TYR A 150 -15.24 -9.50 19.36
C TYR A 150 -15.44 -10.64 20.37
N LYS A 151 -14.38 -11.37 20.76
CA LYS A 151 -14.45 -12.39 21.82
C LYS A 151 -14.79 -11.76 23.17
N PHE A 152 -14.08 -10.70 23.56
CA PHE A 152 -14.24 -10.05 24.86
C PHE A 152 -15.60 -9.37 25.03
N THR A 153 -16.14 -8.78 23.95
CA THR A 153 -17.42 -8.04 23.99
C THR A 153 -18.64 -8.98 23.88
N GLY A 154 -18.48 -10.28 24.09
CA GLY A 154 -19.61 -11.22 24.04
C GLY A 154 -20.20 -11.43 22.65
N ARG A 155 -19.36 -11.40 21.60
CA ARG A 155 -19.74 -11.69 20.20
C ARG A 155 -20.73 -10.70 19.57
N MET A 156 -20.54 -9.41 19.82
CA MET A 156 -21.30 -8.36 19.12
C MET A 156 -20.96 -8.33 17.62
N GLU A 157 -21.93 -8.61 16.74
CA GLU A 157 -21.72 -8.64 15.28
C GLU A 157 -21.17 -7.31 14.72
N VAL A 158 -21.51 -6.16 15.33
CA VAL A 158 -20.96 -4.84 14.93
C VAL A 158 -19.43 -4.83 14.97
N VAL A 159 -18.82 -5.39 16.03
CA VAL A 159 -17.36 -5.45 16.19
C VAL A 159 -16.74 -6.37 15.14
N ARG A 160 -17.45 -7.45 14.77
CA ARG A 160 -17.01 -8.34 13.69
C ARG A 160 -16.93 -7.62 12.35
N TYR A 161 -17.86 -6.70 12.05
CA TYR A 161 -17.79 -5.92 10.82
C TYR A 161 -16.59 -4.94 10.79
N LEU A 162 -16.06 -4.51 11.94
CA LEU A 162 -14.87 -3.65 11.99
C LEU A 162 -13.61 -4.33 11.46
N VAL A 163 -13.58 -5.67 11.38
CA VAL A 163 -12.49 -6.43 10.73
C VAL A 163 -12.30 -6.00 9.27
N TRP A 164 -13.36 -5.58 8.57
CA TRP A 164 -13.28 -5.09 7.20
C TRP A 164 -12.46 -3.80 7.06
N LEU A 165 -12.22 -3.04 8.14
CA LEU A 165 -11.32 -1.88 8.12
C LEU A 165 -9.89 -2.25 7.69
N ARG A 166 -9.48 -3.52 7.86
CA ARG A 166 -8.20 -4.04 7.35
C ARG A 166 -8.04 -3.90 5.83
N LEU A 167 -9.15 -3.83 5.08
CA LEU A 167 -9.12 -3.63 3.62
C LEU A 167 -8.53 -2.28 3.21
N TYR A 168 -8.50 -1.30 4.12
CA TYR A 168 -7.82 -0.03 3.89
C TYR A 168 -6.34 -0.19 3.49
N ARG A 169 -5.71 -1.33 3.84
CA ARG A 169 -4.35 -1.71 3.42
C ARG A 169 -4.22 -1.91 1.91
N ALA A 170 -5.31 -2.15 1.19
CA ALA A 170 -5.32 -2.24 -0.27
C ALA A 170 -4.80 -0.95 -0.95
N ARG A 171 -4.80 0.20 -0.25
CA ARG A 171 -4.16 1.43 -0.74
C ARG A 171 -2.67 1.27 -1.02
N LYS A 172 -1.96 0.40 -0.29
CA LYS A 172 -0.55 0.07 -0.59
C LYS A 172 -0.43 -0.60 -1.96
N ILE A 173 -1.38 -1.46 -2.31
CA ILE A 173 -1.46 -2.10 -3.62
C ILE A 173 -1.74 -1.06 -4.71
N GLN A 174 -2.70 -0.17 -4.47
CA GLN A 174 -2.98 0.94 -5.39
C GLN A 174 -1.76 1.86 -5.57
N GLY A 175 -1.03 2.16 -4.49
CA GLY A 175 0.20 2.94 -4.52
C GLY A 175 1.30 2.28 -5.34
N PHE A 176 1.44 0.95 -5.25
CA PHE A 176 2.36 0.16 -6.06
C PHE A 176 2.02 0.27 -7.56
N PHE A 177 0.75 0.06 -7.94
CA PHE A 177 0.33 0.23 -9.33
C PHE A 177 0.53 1.66 -9.83
N LYS A 178 0.23 2.68 -9.03
CA LYS A 178 0.51 4.09 -9.38
C LYS A 178 2.01 4.36 -9.59
N LYS A 179 2.88 3.66 -8.86
CA LYS A 179 4.33 3.77 -9.04
C LYS A 179 4.79 3.07 -10.32
N MET A 180 4.23 1.89 -10.62
CA MET A 180 4.51 1.18 -11.88
C MET A 180 3.99 1.94 -13.11
N GLU A 181 2.81 2.57 -13.03
CA GLU A 181 2.25 3.40 -14.11
C GLU A 181 3.14 4.61 -14.44
N LYS A 182 3.95 5.08 -13.48
CA LYS A 182 4.91 6.18 -13.65
C LYS A 182 6.30 5.73 -14.07
N ASP A 183 6.60 4.42 -14.04
CA ASP A 183 7.91 3.91 -14.44
C ASP A 183 7.95 3.73 -15.97
N ILE A 184 8.76 4.56 -16.63
CA ILE A 184 8.92 4.57 -18.10
C ILE A 184 9.46 3.25 -18.66
N ARG A 185 10.05 2.39 -17.83
CA ARG A 185 10.62 1.12 -18.24
C ARG A 185 9.57 0.02 -18.43
N ILE A 186 8.36 0.23 -17.90
CA ILE A 186 7.27 -0.75 -17.94
C ILE A 186 6.23 -0.25 -18.95
N SER A 187 5.73 -1.15 -19.81
CA SER A 187 4.71 -0.76 -20.77
C SER A 187 3.41 -0.41 -20.03
N TYR A 188 2.84 0.76 -20.38
CA TYR A 188 1.63 1.27 -19.76
C TYR A 188 0.45 0.29 -19.90
N LEU A 189 0.31 -0.33 -21.09
CA LEU A 189 -0.73 -1.32 -21.36
C LEU A 189 -0.61 -2.54 -20.45
N PHE A 190 0.60 -3.06 -20.23
CA PHE A 190 0.83 -4.19 -19.34
C PHE A 190 0.42 -3.85 -17.90
N THR A 191 0.84 -2.70 -17.38
CA THR A 191 0.45 -2.26 -16.02
C THR A 191 -1.07 -2.13 -15.88
N ARG A 192 -1.75 -1.63 -16.93
CA ARG A 192 -3.22 -1.51 -16.93
C ARG A 192 -3.90 -2.88 -16.93
N ILE A 193 -3.44 -3.82 -17.75
CA ILE A 193 -3.98 -5.19 -17.79
C ILE A 193 -3.75 -5.88 -16.45
N ALA A 194 -2.54 -5.80 -15.89
CA ALA A 194 -2.21 -6.41 -14.59
C ALA A 194 -3.07 -5.84 -13.45
N LYS A 195 -3.33 -4.53 -13.46
CA LYS A 195 -4.20 -3.86 -12.50
C LYS A 195 -5.65 -4.35 -12.61
N LEU A 196 -6.19 -4.43 -13.83
CA LEU A 196 -7.54 -4.94 -14.07
C LEU A 196 -7.67 -6.40 -13.65
N ALA A 197 -6.71 -7.25 -14.03
CA ALA A 197 -6.69 -8.66 -13.61
C ALA A 197 -6.63 -8.83 -12.09
N THR A 198 -5.86 -7.99 -11.40
CA THR A 198 -5.76 -8.02 -9.92
C THR A 198 -7.10 -7.62 -9.27
N VAL A 199 -7.74 -6.57 -9.79
CA VAL A 199 -9.05 -6.12 -9.29
C VAL A 199 -10.11 -7.20 -9.53
N GLU A 200 -10.13 -7.77 -10.74
CA GLU A 200 -11.07 -8.83 -11.09
C GLU A 200 -10.91 -10.05 -10.19
N LEU A 201 -9.68 -10.56 -10.03
CA LEU A 201 -9.39 -11.70 -9.17
C LEU A 201 -9.76 -11.43 -7.70
N TYR A 202 -9.58 -10.20 -7.21
CA TYR A 202 -10.00 -9.84 -5.87
C TYR A 202 -11.54 -9.79 -5.73
N CYS A 203 -12.24 -9.27 -6.73
CA CYS A 203 -13.69 -9.26 -6.79
C CYS A 203 -14.27 -10.69 -6.86
N THR A 204 -13.68 -11.59 -7.67
CA THR A 204 -14.10 -13.00 -7.77
C THR A 204 -13.98 -13.69 -6.42
N HIS A 205 -12.84 -13.51 -5.75
CA HIS A 205 -12.54 -14.08 -4.45
C HIS A 205 -13.51 -13.56 -3.37
N THR A 206 -13.72 -12.25 -3.33
CA THR A 206 -14.61 -11.63 -2.33
C THR A 206 -16.05 -12.08 -2.56
N ALA A 207 -16.52 -12.12 -3.81
CA ALA A 207 -17.86 -12.61 -4.15
C ALA A 207 -18.05 -14.08 -3.75
N ALA A 208 -17.06 -14.94 -4.01
CA ALA A 208 -17.08 -16.34 -3.58
C ALA A 208 -17.22 -16.48 -2.06
N CYS A 209 -16.44 -15.68 -1.31
CA CYS A 209 -16.52 -15.66 0.16
C CYS A 209 -17.92 -15.21 0.63
N VAL A 210 -18.46 -14.14 0.03
CA VAL A 210 -19.80 -13.63 0.38
C VAL A 210 -20.89 -14.64 0.04
N PHE A 211 -20.83 -15.32 -1.11
CA PHE A 211 -21.82 -16.37 -1.46
C PHE A 211 -21.81 -17.53 -0.47
N TYR A 212 -20.62 -17.95 0.00
CA TYR A 212 -20.52 -18.94 1.07
C TYR A 212 -21.05 -18.42 2.41
N TYR A 213 -20.75 -17.17 2.76
CA TYR A 213 -21.27 -16.54 3.98
C TYR A 213 -22.80 -16.47 3.99
N LEU A 214 -23.41 -16.13 2.85
CA LEU A 214 -24.87 -16.12 2.65
C LEU A 214 -25.47 -17.53 2.72
N ALA A 215 -24.79 -18.56 2.24
CA ALA A 215 -25.27 -19.94 2.41
C ALA A 215 -25.29 -20.35 3.89
N THR A 216 -24.33 -19.85 4.69
CA THR A 216 -24.19 -20.23 6.10
C THR A 216 -25.03 -19.39 7.08
N THR A 217 -25.68 -18.30 6.62
CA THR A 217 -26.62 -17.51 7.46
C THR A 217 -27.93 -18.25 7.70
N LEU A 218 -28.30 -19.18 6.83
CA LEU A 218 -29.50 -20.00 6.98
C LEU A 218 -29.32 -21.05 8.09
N PRO A 219 -30.39 -21.37 8.84
CA PRO A 219 -30.34 -22.36 9.90
C PRO A 219 -30.14 -23.77 9.33
N PRO A 220 -29.53 -24.70 10.09
CA PRO A 220 -29.24 -26.08 9.63
C PRO A 220 -30.42 -26.81 9.01
N ALA A 221 -31.63 -26.60 9.55
CA ALA A 221 -32.87 -27.22 9.04
C ALA A 221 -33.25 -26.78 7.62
N ARG A 222 -32.69 -25.68 7.09
CA ARG A 222 -32.97 -25.13 5.75
C ARG A 222 -31.75 -25.14 4.83
N GLU A 223 -30.67 -25.82 5.21
CA GLU A 223 -29.41 -25.84 4.44
C GLU A 223 -29.56 -26.48 3.05
N GLY A 224 -30.45 -27.46 2.89
CA GLY A 224 -30.75 -28.08 1.59
C GLY A 224 -31.36 -27.14 0.54
N GLY A 225 -31.94 -26.00 0.97
CA GLY A 225 -32.48 -24.97 0.06
C GLY A 225 -31.46 -23.89 -0.34
N THR A 226 -30.21 -24.01 0.11
CA THR A 226 -29.14 -23.09 -0.27
C THR A 226 -28.58 -23.45 -1.65
N TRP A 227 -27.98 -22.48 -2.34
CA TRP A 227 -27.33 -22.72 -3.63
C TRP A 227 -26.26 -23.81 -3.58
N ILE A 228 -25.62 -24.04 -2.42
CA ILE A 228 -24.58 -25.05 -2.22
C ILE A 228 -25.14 -26.37 -1.70
N GLY A 229 -26.13 -26.32 -0.80
CA GLY A 229 -26.75 -27.52 -0.21
C GLY A 229 -27.64 -28.28 -1.19
N SER A 230 -28.17 -27.60 -2.22
CA SER A 230 -28.91 -28.24 -3.30
C SER A 230 -28.01 -28.89 -4.36
N LEU A 231 -26.67 -28.75 -4.26
CA LEU A 231 -25.74 -29.32 -5.24
C LEU A 231 -25.51 -30.81 -4.97
N THR A 232 -25.57 -31.59 -6.04
CA THR A 232 -25.13 -32.98 -6.07
C THR A 232 -24.00 -33.11 -7.08
N MET A 233 -22.77 -33.35 -6.63
CA MET A 233 -21.62 -33.58 -7.51
C MET A 233 -21.21 -35.05 -7.39
N GLY A 234 -21.52 -35.85 -8.42
CA GLY A 234 -21.35 -37.31 -8.36
C GLY A 234 -22.26 -37.95 -7.30
N ASP A 235 -21.71 -38.90 -6.53
CA ASP A 235 -22.42 -39.59 -5.44
C ASP A 235 -22.49 -38.79 -4.13
N GLN A 236 -21.83 -37.62 -4.05
CA GLN A 236 -21.81 -36.80 -2.85
C GLN A 236 -22.86 -35.69 -2.90
N SER A 237 -23.84 -35.80 -1.99
CA SER A 237 -24.83 -34.77 -1.75
C SER A 237 -24.32 -33.73 -0.75
N TYR A 238 -24.38 -32.43 -1.11
CA TYR A 238 -23.89 -31.33 -0.27
C TYR A 238 -24.86 -30.88 0.83
N ILE A 239 -25.87 -31.71 1.17
CA ILE A 239 -26.87 -31.39 2.21
C ILE A 239 -26.23 -30.95 3.54
N ASN A 240 -25.08 -31.55 3.91
CA ASN A 240 -24.29 -31.20 5.09
C ASN A 240 -22.95 -30.54 4.71
N PHE A 241 -22.97 -29.54 3.83
CA PHE A 241 -21.75 -28.90 3.30
C PHE A 241 -20.78 -28.40 4.38
N ARG A 242 -21.24 -28.09 5.61
CA ARG A 242 -20.36 -27.67 6.73
C ARG A 242 -19.35 -28.73 7.17
N LYS A 243 -19.64 -30.02 6.95
CA LYS A 243 -18.77 -31.15 7.31
C LYS A 243 -17.73 -31.48 6.22
N VAL A 244 -17.93 -30.97 5.01
CA VAL A 244 -17.01 -31.15 3.88
C VAL A 244 -15.73 -30.35 4.13
N ASP A 245 -14.62 -30.72 3.52
CA ASP A 245 -13.36 -29.97 3.67
C ASP A 245 -13.50 -28.47 3.28
N LEU A 246 -12.70 -27.61 3.91
CA LEU A 246 -12.71 -26.16 3.68
C LEU A 246 -12.29 -25.81 2.25
N LEU A 247 -11.29 -26.52 1.71
CA LEU A 247 -10.79 -26.28 0.37
C LEU A 247 -11.84 -26.62 -0.68
N THR A 248 -12.57 -27.73 -0.52
CA THR A 248 -13.67 -28.09 -1.40
C THR A 248 -14.76 -27.02 -1.39
N ARG A 249 -15.21 -26.57 -0.21
CA ARG A 249 -16.21 -25.50 -0.08
C ARG A 249 -15.75 -24.19 -0.73
N TYR A 250 -14.48 -23.84 -0.58
CA TYR A 250 -13.88 -22.67 -1.18
C TYR A 250 -13.85 -22.76 -2.71
N ILE A 251 -13.38 -23.88 -3.27
CA ILE A 251 -13.34 -24.10 -4.73
C ILE A 251 -14.74 -24.09 -5.32
N THR A 252 -15.73 -24.73 -4.69
CA THR A 252 -17.12 -24.71 -5.16
C THR A 252 -17.71 -23.30 -5.19
N SER A 253 -17.43 -22.50 -4.15
CA SER A 253 -17.87 -21.10 -4.08
C SER A 253 -17.18 -20.22 -5.11
N LEU A 254 -15.89 -20.45 -5.34
CA LEU A 254 -15.09 -19.75 -6.34
C LEU A 254 -15.57 -20.08 -7.76
N TYR A 255 -15.87 -21.34 -8.03
CA TYR A 255 -16.45 -21.79 -9.30
C TYR A 255 -17.78 -21.07 -9.58
N LEU A 256 -18.69 -21.01 -8.60
CA LEU A 256 -19.95 -20.27 -8.77
C LEU A 256 -19.71 -18.78 -9.04
N ALA A 257 -18.80 -18.15 -8.30
CA ALA A 257 -18.47 -16.73 -8.49
C ALA A 257 -17.93 -16.46 -9.89
N ILE A 258 -16.99 -17.30 -10.38
CA ILE A 258 -16.41 -17.18 -11.73
C ILE A 258 -17.48 -17.40 -12.80
N VAL A 259 -18.32 -18.43 -12.69
CA VAL A 259 -19.38 -18.72 -13.67
C VAL A 259 -20.41 -17.60 -13.76
N THR A 260 -20.74 -16.97 -12.61
CA THR A 260 -21.65 -15.83 -12.55
C THR A 260 -21.03 -14.59 -13.18
N MET A 261 -19.76 -14.33 -12.86
CA MET A 261 -19.03 -13.17 -13.37
C MET A 261 -18.75 -13.25 -14.87
N ALA A 262 -18.36 -14.42 -15.36
CA ALA A 262 -18.19 -14.68 -16.78
C ALA A 262 -19.53 -14.73 -17.55
N THR A 263 -20.66 -14.52 -16.85
CA THR A 263 -22.02 -14.54 -17.42
C THR A 263 -22.40 -15.84 -18.14
N VAL A 264 -21.64 -16.91 -17.93
CA VAL A 264 -21.91 -18.24 -18.49
C VAL A 264 -23.26 -18.76 -17.96
N GLY A 265 -23.54 -18.47 -16.69
CA GLY A 265 -24.80 -18.83 -16.03
C GLY A 265 -24.92 -20.33 -15.77
N ASN A 266 -25.01 -20.73 -14.51
CA ASN A 266 -25.12 -22.14 -14.18
C ASN A 266 -26.60 -22.59 -14.24
N LYS A 267 -26.96 -23.41 -15.24
CA LYS A 267 -28.34 -23.95 -15.37
C LYS A 267 -28.76 -24.83 -14.18
N HIS A 268 -27.82 -25.33 -13.40
CA HIS A 268 -28.11 -26.18 -12.25
C HIS A 268 -28.67 -25.40 -11.05
N SER A 269 -28.29 -24.12 -10.87
CA SER A 269 -28.78 -23.27 -9.77
C SER A 269 -30.20 -22.73 -10.02
N ARG A 270 -30.64 -22.64 -11.28
CA ARG A 270 -31.98 -22.11 -11.63
C ARG A 270 -33.14 -23.09 -11.39
N ARG A 271 -32.89 -24.39 -11.18
CA ARG A 271 -34.00 -25.36 -11.02
C ARG A 271 -34.66 -25.36 -9.64
N HIS A 272 -34.05 -24.69 -8.65
CA HIS A 272 -34.53 -24.73 -7.25
C HIS A 272 -34.79 -23.36 -6.63
N ALA A 273 -34.57 -22.26 -7.36
CA ALA A 273 -34.85 -20.90 -6.89
C ALA A 273 -36.31 -20.44 -7.10
N CYS A 274 -37.21 -21.34 -7.55
CA CYS A 274 -38.62 -21.03 -7.72
C CYS A 274 -39.48 -22.20 -7.20
N PRO A 275 -39.89 -22.17 -5.92
CA PRO A 275 -41.15 -22.78 -5.51
C PRO A 275 -42.25 -21.73 -5.69
N MET A 276 -43.10 -21.93 -6.70
CA MET A 276 -44.50 -21.50 -6.63
C MET A 276 -45.22 -22.44 -5.65
#